data_AF-A0A6S7JW32-F1
#
_entry.id   AF-A0A6S7JW32-F1
#
_cell.length_a   1.000
_cell.length_b   1.000
_cell.length_c   1.000
_cell.angle_alpha   90.00
_cell.angle_beta   90.00
_cell.angle_gamma   90.00
#
_symmetry.space_group_name_H-M   'P 1'
#
loop_
_entity.id
_entity.type
_entity.pdbx_description
1 polymer ?
#
loop_
_entity_poly.entity_id
_entity_poly.type
_entity_poly.pdbx_seq_one_letter_code
_entity_poly.pdbx_strand_id
1 'polypeptide(L)'
;MAHKVLGLLWNLAHKDDVPTDIMDQALNAHIKILDYSCSQDRDSQKTQWVNKCVEELRNDTWVLPAIKQIREICCLFYEAPQNYSHTQKNPHVFYRHEVLNDLQTQHQLISLMAANLRSYMSKVRSLDKLTSDPNSLVLDGRYSHVQQVQKRLSFLRFILKDGQLWLCGPEAKIIWEALAENSVFPSDREACFKWFSKLMGEEQDLNPEISGMFFESKVLKIDQSCLTENGMECFERFFQKVNVKEGKFVSKRRMLVMDDLDLIGIDYLWEIALKGSERIVGRAVNLLKQSYTNLGPRLRANQVDIHEKIIQKCMHHLQPSYEVLQQESADKKNSKNKANDSKIHEAALRIVRCLTVLREYIAECDDDYGEERLILPHGRAYYGKHITLIIRTVAQGRQTEDFELWSHLNETIATVRRHILQKMRTVFPQVSKIDLYVGGDLLSPVDDKRLIGKCHFPERV
;
A
#
# COMPACT_ATOMS: atom_id res chain seq x y z
N MET A 1 -12.22 44.15 26.05
CA MET A 1 -12.83 43.12 26.89
C MET A 1 -12.46 41.70 26.44
N ALA A 2 -12.62 41.37 25.14
CA ALA A 2 -12.29 40.05 24.58
C ALA A 2 -10.85 39.55 24.87
N HIS A 3 -9.82 40.40 24.73
CA HIS A 3 -8.43 40.00 25.01
C HIS A 3 -8.21 39.55 26.47
N LYS A 4 -8.88 40.19 27.45
CA LYS A 4 -8.82 39.77 28.86
C LYS A 4 -9.46 38.40 29.08
N VAL A 5 -10.59 38.12 28.41
CA VAL A 5 -11.29 36.83 28.49
C VAL A 5 -10.45 35.71 27.86
N LEU A 6 -9.85 35.97 26.69
CA LEU A 6 -8.91 35.03 26.06
C LEU A 6 -7.73 34.71 26.97
N GLY A 7 -7.16 35.71 27.64
CA GLY A 7 -6.13 35.52 28.66
C GLY A 7 -6.58 34.65 29.85
N LEU A 8 -7.81 34.84 30.34
CA LEU A 8 -8.37 34.02 31.42
C LEU A 8 -8.56 32.55 31.00
N LEU A 9 -9.13 32.31 29.80
CA LEU A 9 -9.32 30.96 29.26
C LEU A 9 -7.99 30.27 28.99
N TRP A 10 -7.01 31.01 28.47
CA TRP A 10 -5.65 30.53 28.30
C TRP A 10 -5.07 30.08 29.64
N ASN A 11 -5.11 30.94 30.66
CA ASN A 11 -4.58 30.61 31.99
C ASN A 11 -5.31 29.45 32.65
N LEU A 12 -6.62 29.28 32.41
CA LEU A 12 -7.38 28.13 32.89
C LEU A 12 -6.96 26.83 32.20
N ALA A 13 -6.72 26.87 30.88
CA ALA A 13 -6.29 25.70 30.13
C ALA A 13 -4.87 25.23 30.51
N HIS A 14 -4.02 26.13 30.98
CA HIS A 14 -2.61 25.87 31.31
C HIS A 14 -2.37 25.65 32.81
N LYS A 15 -3.33 25.01 33.47
CA LYS A 15 -3.27 24.67 34.90
C LYS A 15 -3.16 23.15 35.08
N ASP A 16 -2.18 22.71 35.84
CA ASP A 16 -1.90 21.27 36.04
C ASP A 16 -3.05 20.53 36.73
N ASP A 17 -3.77 21.21 37.62
CA ASP A 17 -4.92 20.68 38.37
C ASP A 17 -6.22 20.63 37.56
N VAL A 18 -6.24 21.21 36.35
CA VAL A 18 -7.42 21.24 35.50
C VAL A 18 -7.54 19.94 34.70
N PRO A 19 -8.66 19.20 34.81
CA PRO A 19 -8.95 18.03 33.99
C PRO A 19 -8.91 18.30 32.48
N THR A 20 -8.53 17.29 31.69
CA THR A 20 -8.36 17.41 30.23
C THR A 20 -9.64 17.89 29.52
N ASP A 21 -10.82 17.49 29.99
CA ASP A 21 -12.11 17.92 29.45
C ASP A 21 -12.41 19.40 29.70
N ILE A 22 -12.07 19.93 30.88
CA ILE A 22 -12.22 21.36 31.19
C ILE A 22 -11.21 22.19 30.40
N MET A 23 -9.96 21.73 30.28
CA MET A 23 -8.95 22.35 29.41
C MET A 23 -9.46 22.41 27.96
N ASP A 24 -9.99 21.30 27.44
CA ASP A 24 -10.55 21.25 26.08
C ASP A 24 -11.73 22.20 25.91
N GLN A 25 -12.62 22.32 26.90
CA GLN A 25 -13.72 23.30 26.88
C GLN A 25 -13.19 24.74 26.85
N ALA A 26 -12.17 25.06 27.67
CA ALA A 26 -11.57 26.38 27.71
C ALA A 26 -10.91 26.76 26.37
N LEU A 27 -10.16 25.84 25.76
CA LEU A 27 -9.54 26.04 24.44
C LEU A 27 -10.59 26.16 23.33
N ASN A 28 -11.66 25.36 23.36
CA ASN A 28 -12.76 25.48 22.40
C ASN A 28 -13.48 26.84 22.54
N ALA A 29 -13.70 27.32 23.76
CA ALA A 29 -14.27 28.65 24.00
C ALA A 29 -13.32 29.75 23.49
N HIS A 30 -12.01 29.56 23.67
CA HIS A 30 -10.98 30.46 23.16
C HIS A 30 -11.05 30.56 21.63
N ILE A 31 -11.19 29.45 20.91
CA ILE A 31 -11.37 29.43 19.45
C ILE A 31 -12.64 30.18 19.03
N LYS A 32 -13.78 29.91 19.69
CA LYS A 32 -15.04 30.60 19.38
C LYS A 32 -14.93 32.13 19.52
N ILE A 33 -14.27 32.61 20.57
CA ILE A 33 -14.08 34.06 20.75
C ILE A 33 -13.21 34.66 19.64
N LEU A 34 -12.18 33.94 19.17
CA LEU A 34 -11.35 34.38 18.04
C LEU A 34 -12.11 34.41 16.72
N ASP A 35 -13.02 33.46 16.50
CA ASP A 35 -13.87 33.37 15.30
C ASP A 35 -14.88 34.53 15.24
N TYR A 36 -15.61 34.77 16.34
CA TYR A 36 -16.62 35.84 16.43
C TYR A 36 -16.05 37.26 16.65
N SER A 37 -14.72 37.41 16.72
CA SER A 37 -14.12 38.72 16.95
C SER A 37 -14.35 39.64 15.75
N CYS A 38 -15.14 40.70 15.93
CA CYS A 38 -15.35 41.76 14.93
C CYS A 38 -14.29 42.88 15.01
N SER A 39 -13.16 42.64 15.69
CA SER A 39 -12.08 43.62 15.82
C SER A 39 -11.39 43.86 14.47
N GLN A 40 -10.95 45.10 14.21
CA GLN A 40 -10.09 45.41 13.07
C GLN A 40 -8.77 44.63 13.10
N ASP A 41 -8.28 44.30 14.31
CA ASP A 41 -7.04 43.54 14.53
C ASP A 41 -7.26 42.03 14.70
N ARG A 42 -8.39 41.48 14.25
CA ARG A 42 -8.74 40.05 14.47
C ARG A 42 -7.63 39.10 14.03
N ASP A 43 -7.10 39.29 12.82
CA ASP A 43 -6.13 38.36 12.26
C ASP A 43 -4.74 38.52 12.91
N SER A 44 -4.38 39.75 13.32
CA SER A 44 -3.22 40.00 14.19
C SER A 44 -3.35 39.27 15.55
N GLN A 45 -4.54 39.31 16.15
CA GLN A 45 -4.82 38.60 17.39
C GLN A 45 -4.71 37.07 17.23
N LYS A 46 -5.21 36.50 16.14
CA LYS A 46 -5.03 35.06 15.81
C LYS A 46 -3.54 34.71 15.75
N THR A 47 -2.75 35.49 15.01
CA THR A 47 -1.30 35.28 14.88
C THR A 47 -0.56 35.39 16.21
N GLN A 48 -0.95 36.33 17.09
CA GLN A 48 -0.37 36.45 18.43
C GLN A 48 -0.55 35.17 19.27
N TRP A 49 -1.74 34.57 19.23
CA TRP A 49 -2.01 33.33 19.97
C TRP A 49 -1.32 32.12 19.36
N VAL A 50 -1.22 32.05 18.03
CA VAL A 50 -0.43 31.02 17.35
C VAL A 50 1.04 31.11 17.78
N ASN A 51 1.64 32.31 17.76
CA ASN A 51 3.02 32.51 18.21
C ASN A 51 3.22 32.06 19.66
N LYS A 52 2.25 32.34 20.54
CA LYS A 52 2.29 31.87 21.93
C LYS A 52 2.30 30.34 22.02
N CYS A 53 1.47 29.66 21.22
CA CYS A 53 1.47 28.19 21.16
C CYS A 53 2.78 27.64 20.59
N VAL A 54 3.39 28.33 19.60
CA VAL A 54 4.69 27.92 19.05
C VAL A 54 5.80 28.00 20.10
N GLU A 55 5.76 29.00 20.98
CA GLU A 55 6.70 29.07 22.11
C GLU A 55 6.53 27.89 23.09
N GLU A 56 5.32 27.39 23.31
CA GLU A 56 5.09 26.17 24.10
C GLU A 56 5.69 24.93 23.43
N LEU A 57 5.56 24.80 22.11
CA LEU A 57 6.23 23.74 21.34
C LEU A 57 7.75 23.81 21.46
N ARG A 58 8.32 25.02 21.40
CA ARG A 58 9.77 25.27 21.52
C ARG A 58 10.30 24.87 22.90
N ASN A 59 9.50 25.11 23.94
CA ASN A 59 9.84 24.79 25.32
C ASN A 59 9.46 23.35 25.74
N ASP A 60 8.87 22.56 24.82
CA ASP A 60 8.37 21.20 25.08
C ASP A 60 7.36 21.13 26.25
N THR A 61 6.53 22.18 26.36
CA THR A 61 5.44 22.30 27.35
C THR A 61 4.10 22.35 26.63
N TRP A 62 3.05 21.78 27.23
CA TRP A 62 1.67 21.82 26.70
C TRP A 62 1.55 21.46 25.20
N VAL A 63 2.42 20.58 24.69
CA VAL A 63 2.63 20.36 23.25
C VAL A 63 1.35 20.00 22.52
N LEU A 64 0.58 19.05 23.05
CA LEU A 64 -0.64 18.56 22.41
C LEU A 64 -1.78 19.60 22.39
N PRO A 65 -2.05 20.29 23.51
CA PRO A 65 -2.91 21.47 23.52
C PRO A 65 -2.45 22.56 22.53
N ALA A 66 -1.16 22.89 22.50
CA ALA A 66 -0.59 23.90 21.62
C ALA A 66 -0.78 23.54 20.13
N ILE A 67 -0.42 22.32 19.68
CA ILE A 67 -0.63 21.92 18.27
C ILE A 67 -2.11 21.88 17.88
N LYS A 68 -2.99 21.50 18.82
CA LYS A 68 -4.45 21.54 18.60
C LYS A 68 -4.88 22.98 18.40
N GLN A 69 -4.46 23.89 19.27
CA GLN A 69 -4.82 25.30 19.20
C GLN A 69 -4.28 25.99 17.94
N ILE A 70 -3.03 25.72 17.55
CA ILE A 70 -2.46 26.24 16.29
C ILE A 70 -3.32 25.80 15.10
N ARG A 71 -3.65 24.50 15.02
CA ARG A 71 -4.49 23.97 13.94
C ARG A 71 -5.85 24.67 13.89
N GLU A 72 -6.56 24.71 15.02
CA GLU A 72 -7.90 25.30 15.08
C GLU A 72 -7.88 26.79 14.73
N ILE A 73 -6.87 27.56 15.19
CA ILE A 73 -6.73 28.98 14.81
C ILE A 73 -6.42 29.12 13.32
N CYS A 74 -5.54 28.29 12.76
CA CYS A 74 -5.25 28.28 11.32
C CYS A 74 -6.50 27.94 10.49
N CYS A 75 -7.40 27.10 11.01
CA CYS A 75 -8.67 26.79 10.36
C CYS A 75 -9.66 27.96 10.33
N LEU A 76 -9.48 29.01 11.15
CA LEU A 76 -10.27 30.25 11.10
C LEU A 76 -9.86 31.20 9.95
N PHE A 77 -8.86 30.83 9.15
CA PHE A 77 -8.49 31.54 7.92
C PHE A 77 -9.13 30.88 6.71
N TYR A 78 -9.31 31.66 5.64
CA TYR A 78 -10.03 31.22 4.45
C TYR A 78 -9.29 30.09 3.72
N GLU A 79 -10.05 29.14 3.18
CA GLU A 79 -9.52 28.17 2.22
C GLU A 79 -9.39 28.84 0.86
N ALA A 80 -8.28 28.55 0.17
CA ALA A 80 -8.07 29.05 -1.17
C ALA A 80 -9.01 28.35 -2.15
N PRO A 81 -9.59 29.04 -3.14
CA PRO A 81 -10.34 28.40 -4.22
C PRO A 81 -9.47 27.38 -4.96
N GLN A 82 -10.06 26.34 -5.54
CA GLN A 82 -9.31 25.29 -6.25
C GLN A 82 -8.42 25.81 -7.39
N ASN A 83 -8.76 26.96 -7.99
CA ASN A 83 -8.01 27.61 -9.07
C ASN A 83 -7.24 28.86 -8.57
N TYR A 84 -6.80 28.88 -7.32
CA TYR A 84 -6.10 30.02 -6.73
C TYR A 84 -4.83 30.36 -7.54
N SER A 85 -4.78 31.58 -8.08
CA SER A 85 -3.60 32.13 -8.75
C SER A 85 -2.97 33.20 -7.88
N HIS A 86 -1.65 33.14 -7.69
CA HIS A 86 -0.89 34.18 -6.98
C HIS A 86 -0.95 35.56 -7.65
N THR A 87 -1.42 35.65 -8.90
CA THR A 87 -1.61 36.93 -9.62
C THR A 87 -2.92 37.63 -9.30
N GLN A 88 -3.91 36.95 -8.70
CA GLN A 88 -5.20 37.52 -8.28
C GLN A 88 -5.34 37.57 -6.75
N LYS A 89 -4.27 37.99 -6.06
CA LYS A 89 -4.31 38.15 -4.60
C LYS A 89 -5.26 39.28 -4.22
N ASN A 90 -6.26 38.97 -3.39
CA ASN A 90 -7.03 39.98 -2.69
C ASN A 90 -6.26 40.34 -1.40
N PRO A 91 -5.69 41.55 -1.29
CA PRO A 91 -4.84 41.93 -0.15
C PRO A 91 -5.58 41.97 1.19
N HIS A 92 -6.91 41.87 1.21
CA HIS A 92 -7.74 41.85 2.42
C HIS A 92 -8.16 40.44 2.86
N VAL A 93 -7.73 39.40 2.16
CA VAL A 93 -8.07 38.00 2.48
C VAL A 93 -6.80 37.22 2.81
N PHE A 94 -6.73 36.71 4.04
CA PHE A 94 -5.65 35.82 4.48
C PHE A 94 -6.07 34.36 4.27
N TYR A 95 -5.34 33.66 3.41
CA TYR A 95 -5.57 32.25 3.16
C TYR A 95 -4.77 31.37 4.10
N ARG A 96 -5.35 30.23 4.51
CA ARG A 96 -4.73 29.28 5.43
C ARG A 96 -3.34 28.82 4.97
N HIS A 97 -3.17 28.52 3.68
CA HIS A 97 -1.89 28.06 3.16
C HIS A 97 -0.81 29.15 3.30
N GLU A 98 -1.12 30.42 3.06
CA GLU A 98 -0.16 31.53 3.23
C GLU A 98 0.24 31.68 4.69
N VAL A 99 -0.72 31.63 5.61
CA VAL A 99 -0.46 31.68 7.06
C VAL A 99 0.44 30.51 7.49
N LEU A 100 0.19 29.29 7.01
CA LEU A 100 1.02 28.12 7.31
C LEU A 100 2.43 28.24 6.72
N ASN A 101 2.58 28.82 5.52
CA ASN A 101 3.89 29.12 4.92
C ASN A 101 4.67 30.17 5.72
N ASP A 102 3.99 31.22 6.19
CA ASP A 102 4.59 32.24 7.06
C ASP A 102 5.07 31.63 8.37
N LEU A 103 4.24 30.79 9.01
CA LEU A 103 4.62 30.07 10.22
C LEU A 103 5.80 29.12 9.98
N GLN A 104 5.81 28.40 8.85
CA GLN A 104 6.93 27.54 8.48
C GLN A 104 8.20 28.36 8.29
N THR A 105 8.12 29.52 7.62
CA THR A 105 9.28 30.38 7.36
C THR A 105 9.84 30.99 8.65
N GLN A 106 8.96 31.51 9.51
CA GLN A 106 9.34 32.17 10.76
C GLN A 106 9.85 31.20 11.82
N HIS A 107 9.21 30.03 11.95
CA HIS A 107 9.42 29.14 13.09
C HIS A 107 10.02 27.78 12.75
N GLN A 108 10.19 27.46 11.47
CA GLN A 108 10.62 26.13 11.01
C GLN A 108 9.74 25.02 11.62
N LEU A 109 8.42 25.23 11.57
CA LEU A 109 7.43 24.48 12.33
C LEU A 109 7.50 22.96 12.09
N ILE A 110 7.76 22.51 10.86
CA ILE A 110 7.94 21.08 10.54
C ILE A 110 9.17 20.51 11.27
N SER A 111 10.31 21.20 11.21
CA SER A 111 11.56 20.78 11.87
C SER A 111 11.41 20.78 13.40
N LEU A 112 10.73 21.81 13.95
CA LEU A 112 10.40 21.89 15.36
C LEU A 112 9.53 20.70 15.80
N MET A 113 8.50 20.35 15.03
CA MET A 113 7.62 19.22 15.34
C MET A 113 8.31 17.87 15.21
N ALA A 114 9.18 17.67 14.20
CA ALA A 114 9.98 16.46 14.08
C ALA A 114 10.94 16.30 15.26
N ALA A 115 11.60 17.39 15.69
CA ALA A 115 12.45 17.40 16.87
C ALA A 115 11.67 17.13 18.17
N ASN A 116 10.47 17.70 18.31
CA ASN A 116 9.60 17.47 19.46
C ASN A 116 9.17 15.99 19.55
N LEU A 117 8.75 15.39 18.43
CA LEU A 117 8.43 13.95 18.38
C LEU A 117 9.63 13.10 18.79
N ARG A 118 10.84 13.42 18.30
CA ARG A 118 12.07 12.73 18.70
C ARG A 118 12.36 12.87 20.20
N SER A 119 12.22 14.08 20.75
CA SER A 119 12.38 14.34 22.19
C SER A 119 11.42 13.48 23.01
N TYR A 120 10.14 13.49 22.63
CA TYR A 120 9.12 12.67 23.27
C TYR A 120 9.47 11.17 23.24
N MET A 121 9.82 10.63 22.07
CA MET A 121 10.22 9.22 21.95
C MET A 121 11.48 8.91 22.77
N SER A 122 12.42 9.84 22.87
CA SER A 122 13.60 9.70 23.72
C SER A 122 13.22 9.59 25.20
N LYS A 123 12.27 10.40 25.68
CA LYS A 123 11.75 10.35 27.06
C LYS A 123 11.06 9.02 27.36
N VAL A 124 10.30 8.49 26.40
CA VAL A 124 9.66 7.18 26.53
C VAL A 124 10.71 6.06 26.63
N ARG A 125 11.76 6.11 25.80
CA ARG A 125 12.85 5.13 25.83
C ARG A 125 13.67 5.15 27.12
N SER A 126 13.77 6.30 27.80
CA SER A 126 14.52 6.43 29.05
C SER A 126 13.76 5.95 30.29
N LEU A 127 12.56 5.38 30.14
CA LEU A 127 11.80 4.84 31.27
C LEU A 127 12.34 3.47 31.69
N ASP A 128 12.67 3.32 32.98
CA ASP A 128 13.17 2.06 33.55
C ASP A 128 12.12 0.92 33.49
N LYS A 129 10.83 1.27 33.50
CA LYS A 129 9.71 0.32 33.40
C LYS A 129 8.71 0.78 32.37
N LEU A 130 8.70 0.09 31.23
CA LEU A 130 7.67 0.24 30.20
C LEU A 130 6.46 -0.63 30.52
N THR A 131 5.27 -0.06 30.40
CA THR A 131 4.02 -0.82 30.42
C THR A 131 3.93 -1.71 29.18
N SER A 132 3.24 -2.85 29.23
CA SER A 132 3.02 -3.66 28.03
C SER A 132 1.98 -3.05 27.09
N ASP A 133 1.01 -2.29 27.64
CA ASP A 133 0.01 -1.57 26.87
C ASP A 133 0.42 -0.09 26.70
N PRO A 134 0.60 0.41 25.45
CA PRO A 134 0.92 1.81 25.19
C PRO A 134 -0.23 2.76 25.50
N ASN A 135 -1.49 2.30 25.58
CA ASN A 135 -2.60 3.19 25.96
C ASN A 135 -2.58 3.55 27.45
N SER A 136 -2.02 2.66 28.26
CA SER A 136 -1.84 2.86 29.70
C SER A 136 -0.66 3.77 30.06
N LEU A 137 0.27 4.03 29.12
CA LEU A 137 1.42 4.90 29.36
C LEU A 137 1.05 6.38 29.16
N VAL A 138 1.04 7.14 30.25
CA VAL A 138 0.65 8.57 30.26
C VAL A 138 1.76 9.41 30.91
N LEU A 139 2.69 9.94 30.11
CA LEU A 139 3.86 10.67 30.60
C LEU A 139 3.54 12.07 31.14
N ASP A 140 2.54 12.75 30.56
CA ASP A 140 2.16 14.12 30.91
C ASP A 140 0.90 14.18 31.79
N GLY A 141 0.45 13.04 32.31
CA GLY A 141 -0.79 12.90 33.08
C GLY A 141 -2.09 13.09 32.28
N ARG A 142 -2.03 13.37 30.96
CA ARG A 142 -3.21 13.76 30.17
C ARG A 142 -3.47 12.90 28.96
N TYR A 143 -2.42 12.51 28.23
CA TYR A 143 -2.56 11.77 26.97
C TYR A 143 -1.73 10.50 26.97
N SER A 144 -2.38 9.41 26.53
CA SER A 144 -1.71 8.13 26.32
C SER A 144 -0.60 8.22 25.27
N HIS A 145 0.33 7.28 25.30
CA HIS A 145 1.43 7.25 24.34
C HIS A 145 0.93 7.18 22.89
N VAL A 146 -0.11 6.39 22.64
CA VAL A 146 -0.74 6.31 21.31
C VAL A 146 -1.27 7.67 20.86
N GLN A 147 -1.95 8.41 21.73
CA GLN A 147 -2.44 9.77 21.43
C GLN A 147 -1.29 10.76 21.19
N GLN A 148 -0.20 10.65 21.95
CA GLN A 148 0.99 11.50 21.81
C GLN A 148 1.63 11.37 20.43
N VAL A 149 1.78 10.15 19.92
CA VAL A 149 2.31 9.89 18.57
C VAL A 149 1.32 10.34 17.50
N GLN A 150 0.05 9.90 17.61
CA GLN A 150 -0.97 10.18 16.59
C GLN A 150 -1.26 11.67 16.41
N LYS A 151 -1.39 12.44 17.50
CA LYS A 151 -1.70 13.87 17.41
C LYS A 151 -0.55 14.65 16.78
N ARG A 152 0.71 14.33 17.09
CA ARG A 152 1.88 14.95 16.45
C ARG A 152 1.96 14.66 14.96
N LEU A 153 1.78 13.40 14.56
CA LEU A 153 1.77 13.01 13.15
C LEU A 153 0.59 13.63 12.38
N SER A 154 -0.59 13.72 13.02
CA SER A 154 -1.75 14.38 12.43
C SER A 154 -1.53 15.87 12.22
N PHE A 155 -0.85 16.53 13.14
CA PHE A 155 -0.53 17.96 13.01
C PHE A 155 0.52 18.20 11.93
N LEU A 156 1.59 17.39 11.87
CA LEU A 156 2.55 17.44 10.77
C LEU A 156 1.86 17.28 9.41
N ARG A 157 0.95 16.31 9.29
CA ARG A 157 0.19 16.12 8.04
C ARG A 157 -0.70 17.33 7.70
N PHE A 158 -1.31 17.95 8.69
CA PHE A 158 -2.09 19.18 8.50
C PHE A 158 -1.20 20.29 7.94
N ILE A 159 -0.02 20.53 8.51
CA ILE A 159 0.92 21.56 8.01
C ILE A 159 1.34 21.26 6.57
N LEU A 160 1.71 20.02 6.28
CA LEU A 160 2.14 19.62 4.93
C LEU A 160 1.02 19.82 3.91
N LYS A 161 -0.17 19.28 4.20
CA LYS A 161 -1.30 19.31 3.27
C LYS A 161 -1.89 20.72 3.11
N ASP A 162 -2.33 21.33 4.21
CA ASP A 162 -3.01 22.63 4.18
C ASP A 162 -2.04 23.78 3.90
N GLY A 163 -0.75 23.61 4.21
CA GLY A 163 0.31 24.54 3.87
C GLY A 163 0.85 24.36 2.45
N GLN A 164 0.48 23.29 1.75
CA GLN A 164 1.07 22.90 0.45
C GLN A 164 2.60 22.81 0.52
N LEU A 165 3.09 22.28 1.65
CA LEU A 165 4.51 22.16 1.99
C LEU A 165 4.96 20.72 1.77
N TRP A 166 6.26 20.55 1.52
CA TRP A 166 6.86 19.23 1.36
C TRP A 166 7.64 18.82 2.60
N LEU A 167 7.58 17.54 2.94
CA LEU A 167 8.46 16.95 3.93
C LEU A 167 9.83 16.69 3.28
N CYS A 168 10.86 17.33 3.80
CA CYS A 168 12.24 17.20 3.33
C CYS A 168 12.98 16.04 4.01
N GLY A 169 14.15 15.70 3.45
CA GLY A 169 14.96 14.56 3.89
C GLY A 169 15.34 14.55 5.38
N PRO A 170 15.84 15.66 5.97
CA PRO A 170 16.25 15.69 7.37
C PRO A 170 15.09 15.36 8.33
N GLU A 171 13.93 15.99 8.14
CA GLU A 171 12.76 15.79 8.98
C GLU A 171 12.14 14.41 8.78
N ALA A 172 12.05 13.93 7.53
CA ALA A 172 11.61 12.57 7.23
C ALA A 172 12.48 11.52 7.94
N LYS A 173 13.80 11.70 7.91
CA LYS A 173 14.77 10.82 8.59
C LYS A 173 14.54 10.82 10.11
N ILE A 174 14.38 11.99 10.73
CA ILE A 174 14.11 12.11 12.18
C ILE A 174 12.86 11.34 12.57
N ILE A 175 11.76 11.51 11.82
CA ILE A 175 10.47 10.85 12.13
C ILE A 175 10.58 9.34 11.96
N TRP A 176 11.20 8.89 10.86
CA TRP A 176 11.40 7.46 10.58
C TRP A 176 12.27 6.79 11.64
N GLU A 177 13.38 7.41 12.02
CA GLU A 177 14.27 6.92 13.06
C GLU A 177 13.56 6.85 14.41
N ALA A 178 12.70 7.84 14.71
CA ALA A 178 11.98 7.89 15.97
C ALA A 178 10.91 6.79 16.09
N LEU A 179 10.21 6.46 15.01
CA LEU A 179 9.01 5.61 15.06
C LEU A 179 9.14 4.25 14.36
N ALA A 180 9.98 4.08 13.35
CA ALA A 180 10.15 2.82 12.63
C ALA A 180 11.38 2.04 13.11
N GLU A 181 12.54 2.69 13.14
CA GLU A 181 13.82 2.05 13.52
C GLU A 181 13.93 1.90 15.03
N ASN A 182 13.73 2.99 15.78
CA ASN A 182 13.83 3.00 17.24
C ASN A 182 12.45 3.05 17.90
N SER A 183 11.49 2.32 17.33
CA SER A 183 10.14 2.14 17.90
C SER A 183 10.23 1.57 19.32
N VAL A 184 9.42 2.07 20.25
CA VAL A 184 9.30 1.48 21.60
C VAL A 184 8.23 0.41 21.60
N PHE A 185 7.11 0.70 20.96
CA PHE A 185 5.97 -0.20 20.82
C PHE A 185 5.75 -0.58 19.35
N PRO A 186 5.16 -1.76 19.08
CA PRO A 186 4.71 -2.11 17.73
C PRO A 186 3.77 -1.07 17.12
N SER A 187 2.94 -0.41 17.95
CA SER A 187 2.03 0.66 17.51
C SER A 187 2.75 1.86 16.90
N ASP A 188 3.99 2.13 17.29
CA ASP A 188 4.77 3.28 16.81
C ASP A 188 5.16 3.04 15.35
N ARG A 189 5.62 1.82 15.08
CA ARG A 189 5.99 1.37 13.75
C ARG A 189 4.77 1.31 12.84
N GLU A 190 3.64 0.81 13.33
CA GLU A 190 2.36 0.85 12.60
C GLU A 190 1.94 2.29 12.25
N ALA A 191 2.02 3.21 13.22
CA ALA A 191 1.70 4.61 13.00
C ALA A 191 2.64 5.25 11.97
N CYS A 192 3.94 4.92 12.04
CA CYS A 192 4.95 5.39 11.08
C CYS A 192 4.65 4.92 9.66
N PHE A 193 4.48 3.62 9.46
CA PHE A 193 4.19 3.04 8.14
C PHE A 193 2.91 3.61 7.56
N LYS A 194 1.83 3.69 8.35
CA LYS A 194 0.56 4.27 7.92
C LYS A 194 0.70 5.74 7.55
N TRP A 195 1.53 6.49 8.27
CA TRP A 195 1.76 7.91 8.00
C TRP A 195 2.56 8.12 6.71
N PHE A 196 3.70 7.46 6.55
CA PHE A 196 4.51 7.55 5.33
C PHE A 196 3.78 7.01 4.08
N SER A 197 2.97 5.96 4.22
CA SER A 197 2.10 5.47 3.13
C SER A 197 1.18 6.58 2.59
N LYS A 198 0.64 7.41 3.49
CA LYS A 198 -0.23 8.54 3.12
C LYS A 198 0.54 9.66 2.44
N LEU A 199 1.79 9.93 2.85
CA LEU A 199 2.62 10.94 2.19
C LEU A 199 3.01 10.55 0.76
N MET A 200 3.02 9.26 0.46
CA MET A 200 3.24 8.70 -0.88
C MET A 200 1.92 8.42 -1.63
N GLY A 201 0.84 9.10 -1.26
CA GLY A 201 -0.50 8.96 -1.84
C GLY A 201 -0.65 9.57 -3.23
N GLU A 202 -1.89 9.89 -3.61
CA GLU A 202 -2.17 10.60 -4.88
C GLU A 202 -1.56 12.00 -4.84
N GLU A 203 -1.91 12.78 -3.81
CA GLU A 203 -1.24 14.02 -3.42
C GLU A 203 0.01 13.63 -2.61
N GLN A 204 1.19 13.80 -3.22
CA GLN A 204 2.45 13.45 -2.58
C GLN A 204 2.95 14.62 -1.72
N ASP A 205 2.99 14.40 -0.40
CA ASP A 205 3.47 15.38 0.59
C ASP A 205 4.97 15.20 0.92
N LEU A 206 5.57 14.05 0.55
CA LEU A 206 7.02 13.83 0.66
C LEU A 206 7.72 14.46 -0.55
N ASN A 207 8.80 15.22 -0.34
CA ASN A 207 9.57 15.80 -1.43
C ASN A 207 9.98 14.71 -2.46
N PRO A 208 9.50 14.78 -3.73
CA PRO A 208 9.83 13.81 -4.76
C PRO A 208 11.33 13.65 -5.01
N GLU A 209 12.13 14.69 -4.77
CA GLU A 209 13.60 14.65 -4.92
C GLU A 209 14.31 13.76 -3.91
N ILE A 210 13.74 13.58 -2.71
CA ILE A 210 14.35 12.72 -1.69
C ILE A 210 13.73 11.33 -1.63
N SER A 211 12.63 11.09 -2.37
CA SER A 211 11.85 9.85 -2.28
C SER A 211 12.64 8.58 -2.64
N GLY A 212 13.46 8.61 -3.69
CA GLY A 212 14.31 7.48 -4.09
C GLY A 212 15.38 7.15 -3.06
N MET A 213 16.18 8.15 -2.68
CA MET A 213 17.20 7.99 -1.63
C MET A 213 16.59 7.52 -0.30
N PHE A 214 15.44 8.06 0.08
CA PHE A 214 14.73 7.66 1.31
C PHE A 214 14.25 6.21 1.22
N PHE A 215 13.70 5.79 0.08
CA PHE A 215 13.29 4.41 -0.15
C PHE A 215 14.46 3.44 0.06
N GLU A 216 15.58 3.68 -0.61
CA GLU A 216 16.75 2.79 -0.56
C GLU A 216 17.46 2.78 0.80
N SER A 217 17.60 3.95 1.43
CA SER A 217 18.35 4.09 2.69
C SER A 217 17.53 3.76 3.93
N LYS A 218 16.19 3.80 3.86
CA LYS A 218 15.30 3.61 5.01
C LYS A 218 14.31 2.48 4.82
N VAL A 219 13.42 2.57 3.83
CA VAL A 219 12.32 1.62 3.65
C VAL A 219 12.83 0.22 3.31
N LEU A 220 13.81 0.11 2.41
CA LEU A 220 14.44 -1.16 2.00
C LEU A 220 15.37 -1.75 3.08
N LYS A 221 15.61 -1.04 4.19
CA LYS A 221 16.48 -1.48 5.28
C LYS A 221 15.70 -2.06 6.47
N ILE A 222 14.37 -1.99 6.43
CA ILE A 222 13.54 -2.65 7.44
C ILE A 222 13.69 -4.17 7.29
N ASP A 223 13.75 -4.89 8.41
CA ASP A 223 13.75 -6.35 8.37
C ASP A 223 12.37 -6.89 7.98
N GLN A 224 12.31 -7.91 7.11
CA GLN A 224 11.03 -8.42 6.59
C GLN A 224 10.13 -9.01 7.69
N SER A 225 10.71 -9.48 8.81
CA SER A 225 9.94 -9.96 9.97
C SER A 225 9.21 -8.82 10.71
N CYS A 226 9.69 -7.59 10.55
CA CYS A 226 9.11 -6.39 11.16
C CYS A 226 8.03 -5.72 10.29
N LEU A 227 7.84 -6.19 9.04
CA LEU A 227 6.81 -5.68 8.15
C LEU A 227 5.44 -6.26 8.49
N THR A 228 4.51 -5.34 8.70
CA THR A 228 3.08 -5.59 8.85
C THR A 228 2.33 -5.25 7.57
N GLU A 229 1.01 -5.36 7.57
CA GLU A 229 0.19 -4.94 6.41
C GLU A 229 0.37 -3.46 6.06
N ASN A 230 0.47 -2.58 7.07
CA ASN A 230 0.77 -1.16 6.87
C ASN A 230 2.21 -0.98 6.35
N GLY A 231 3.17 -1.78 6.84
CA GLY A 231 4.54 -1.78 6.33
C GLY A 231 4.63 -2.19 4.87
N MET A 232 3.88 -3.21 4.47
CA MET A 232 3.78 -3.64 3.07
C MET A 232 3.11 -2.58 2.20
N GLU A 233 2.05 -1.91 2.68
CA GLU A 233 1.47 -0.78 1.95
C GLU A 233 2.47 0.36 1.79
N CYS A 234 3.23 0.68 2.84
CA CYS A 234 4.27 1.71 2.78
C CYS A 234 5.32 1.35 1.72
N PHE A 235 5.84 0.13 1.77
CA PHE A 235 6.78 -0.39 0.76
C PHE A 235 6.21 -0.26 -0.66
N GLU A 236 4.98 -0.73 -0.89
CA GLU A 236 4.35 -0.74 -2.22
C GLU A 236 4.19 0.68 -2.78
N ARG A 237 3.77 1.65 -1.94
CA ARG A 237 3.63 3.05 -2.35
C ARG A 237 4.96 3.65 -2.79
N PHE A 238 6.04 3.42 -2.03
CA PHE A 238 7.37 3.87 -2.42
C PHE A 238 7.87 3.14 -3.68
N PHE A 239 7.74 1.82 -3.72
CA PHE A 239 8.14 0.99 -4.86
C PHE A 239 7.51 1.49 -6.16
N GLN A 240 6.20 1.76 -6.15
CA GLN A 240 5.50 2.28 -7.32
C GLN A 240 5.93 3.70 -7.67
N LYS A 241 5.90 4.63 -6.71
CA LYS A 241 6.17 6.06 -6.97
C LYS A 241 7.61 6.33 -7.39
N VAL A 242 8.58 5.69 -6.74
CA VAL A 242 10.00 5.83 -7.08
C VAL A 242 10.26 5.28 -8.47
N ASN A 243 9.78 4.07 -8.80
CA ASN A 243 9.99 3.51 -10.13
C ASN A 243 9.21 4.26 -11.23
N VAL A 244 8.07 4.89 -10.92
CA VAL A 244 7.42 5.81 -11.87
C VAL A 244 8.26 7.07 -12.11
N LYS A 245 8.82 7.67 -11.06
CA LYS A 245 9.71 8.84 -11.18
C LYS A 245 10.95 8.54 -12.01
N GLU A 246 11.56 7.37 -11.77
CA GLU A 246 12.75 6.90 -12.51
C GLU A 246 12.44 6.36 -13.91
N GLY A 247 11.18 6.44 -14.36
CA GLY A 247 10.76 5.99 -15.70
C GLY A 247 10.76 4.48 -15.91
N LYS A 248 10.96 3.70 -14.85
CA LYS A 248 10.96 2.22 -14.87
C LYS A 248 9.54 1.63 -14.86
N PHE A 249 8.58 2.38 -14.31
CA PHE A 249 7.14 2.16 -14.48
C PHE A 249 6.50 3.30 -15.27
N VAL A 250 5.51 2.96 -16.09
CA VAL A 250 4.69 3.93 -16.84
C VAL A 250 3.22 3.73 -16.49
N SER A 251 2.49 4.82 -16.24
CA SER A 251 1.05 4.78 -15.99
C SER A 251 0.27 4.68 -17.31
N LYS A 252 -0.56 3.63 -17.45
CA LYS A 252 -1.41 3.39 -18.62
C LYS A 252 -2.79 2.92 -18.17
N ARG A 253 -3.84 3.69 -18.49
CA ARG A 253 -5.25 3.37 -18.15
C ARG A 253 -5.47 2.99 -16.67
N ARG A 254 -4.84 3.74 -15.75
CA ARG A 254 -4.85 3.50 -14.29
C ARG A 254 -4.13 2.23 -13.83
N MET A 255 -3.35 1.59 -14.70
CA MET A 255 -2.44 0.50 -14.35
C MET A 255 -0.99 0.95 -14.52
N LEU A 256 -0.09 0.36 -13.75
CA LEU A 256 1.35 0.52 -13.96
C LEU A 256 1.84 -0.59 -14.88
N VAL A 257 2.63 -0.22 -15.89
CA VAL A 257 3.35 -1.15 -16.75
C VAL A 257 4.85 -0.97 -16.59
N MET A 258 5.58 -2.09 -16.52
CA MET A 258 7.03 -2.13 -16.43
C MET A 258 7.66 -1.77 -17.78
N ASP A 259 8.48 -0.73 -17.83
CA ASP A 259 9.27 -0.36 -19.02
C ASP A 259 10.76 -0.68 -18.85
N ASP A 260 11.21 -0.94 -17.62
CA ASP A 260 12.58 -1.37 -17.29
C ASP A 260 12.55 -2.54 -16.28
N LEU A 261 13.41 -3.55 -16.49
CA LEU A 261 13.54 -4.72 -15.62
C LEU A 261 14.27 -4.42 -14.30
N ASP A 262 15.10 -3.38 -14.27
CA ASP A 262 15.93 -3.01 -13.12
C ASP A 262 15.13 -2.22 -12.08
N LEU A 263 13.98 -2.72 -11.63
CA LEU A 263 13.15 -1.98 -10.67
C LEU A 263 13.86 -1.78 -9.32
N ILE A 264 13.89 -0.54 -8.84
CA ILE A 264 14.44 -0.20 -7.52
C ILE A 264 13.59 -0.90 -6.46
N GLY A 265 14.23 -1.68 -5.59
CA GLY A 265 13.56 -2.43 -4.51
C GLY A 265 13.01 -3.80 -4.91
N ILE A 266 13.22 -4.27 -6.15
CA ILE A 266 12.72 -5.58 -6.59
C ILE A 266 13.30 -6.74 -5.78
N ASP A 267 14.58 -6.69 -5.41
CA ASP A 267 15.21 -7.74 -4.61
C ASP A 267 14.64 -7.77 -3.20
N TYR A 268 14.35 -6.62 -2.61
CA TYR A 268 13.67 -6.55 -1.33
C TYR A 268 12.24 -7.11 -1.41
N LEU A 269 11.53 -6.89 -2.52
CA LEU A 269 10.21 -7.50 -2.76
C LEU A 269 10.30 -9.03 -2.84
N TRP A 270 11.34 -9.58 -3.48
CA TRP A 270 11.63 -11.02 -3.45
C TRP A 270 11.87 -11.51 -2.02
N GLU A 271 12.66 -10.78 -1.23
CA GLU A 271 12.90 -11.12 0.17
C GLU A 271 11.60 -11.13 0.99
N ILE A 272 10.67 -10.19 0.76
CA ILE A 272 9.35 -10.21 1.41
C ILE A 272 8.57 -11.45 0.98
N ALA A 273 8.52 -11.78 -0.32
CA ALA A 273 7.80 -12.95 -0.80
C ALA A 273 8.34 -14.27 -0.24
N LEU A 274 9.65 -14.36 0.02
CA LEU A 274 10.31 -15.56 0.50
C LEU A 274 10.35 -15.66 2.04
N LYS A 275 10.53 -14.55 2.75
CA LYS A 275 10.81 -14.51 4.19
C LYS A 275 9.81 -13.73 5.03
N GLY A 276 8.92 -12.95 4.40
CA GLY A 276 7.93 -12.14 5.10
C GLY A 276 6.93 -12.93 5.94
N SER A 277 6.12 -12.21 6.72
CA SER A 277 5.03 -12.82 7.48
C SER A 277 3.90 -13.31 6.56
N GLU A 278 3.19 -14.37 6.96
CA GLU A 278 2.07 -14.95 6.16
C GLU A 278 1.02 -13.90 5.75
N ARG A 279 0.82 -12.86 6.57
CA ARG A 279 -0.15 -11.78 6.30
C ARG A 279 0.20 -10.94 5.07
N ILE A 280 1.48 -10.85 4.71
CA ILE A 280 1.94 -9.94 3.64
C ILE A 280 2.51 -10.68 2.42
N VAL A 281 2.92 -11.93 2.56
CA VAL A 281 3.53 -12.72 1.47
C VAL A 281 2.64 -12.77 0.23
N GLY A 282 1.33 -12.99 0.39
CA GLY A 282 0.40 -13.02 -0.75
C GLY A 282 0.35 -11.69 -1.52
N ARG A 283 0.49 -10.56 -0.82
CA ARG A 283 0.54 -9.23 -1.46
C ARG A 283 1.86 -9.02 -2.20
N ALA A 284 2.99 -9.48 -1.64
CA ALA A 284 4.28 -9.45 -2.31
C ALA A 284 4.34 -10.32 -3.57
N VAL A 285 3.80 -11.55 -3.51
CA VAL A 285 3.67 -12.46 -4.66
C VAL A 285 2.85 -11.80 -5.77
N ASN A 286 1.69 -11.20 -5.43
CA ASN A 286 0.86 -10.49 -6.40
C ASN A 286 1.59 -9.30 -7.03
N LEU A 287 2.36 -8.55 -6.26
CA LEU A 287 3.12 -7.41 -6.78
C LEU A 287 4.26 -7.85 -7.71
N LEU A 288 4.98 -8.94 -7.39
CA LEU A 288 5.97 -9.55 -8.28
C LEU A 288 5.33 -10.00 -9.59
N LYS A 289 4.24 -10.77 -9.48
CA LYS A 289 3.45 -11.25 -10.62
C LYS A 289 3.07 -10.09 -11.54
N GLN A 290 2.39 -9.08 -11.01
CA GLN A 290 1.94 -7.91 -11.77
C GLN A 290 3.11 -7.14 -12.39
N SER A 291 4.23 -7.00 -11.68
CA SER A 291 5.41 -6.30 -12.20
C SER A 291 5.96 -6.98 -13.44
N TYR A 292 6.01 -8.31 -13.45
CA TYR A 292 6.59 -9.09 -14.54
C TYR A 292 5.61 -9.48 -15.67
N THR A 293 4.30 -9.34 -15.47
CA THR A 293 3.30 -9.60 -16.53
C THR A 293 2.78 -8.33 -17.19
N ASN A 294 2.70 -7.21 -16.47
CA ASN A 294 2.27 -5.93 -17.02
C ASN A 294 3.42 -5.23 -17.76
N LEU A 295 3.89 -5.82 -18.85
CA LEU A 295 5.02 -5.29 -19.62
C LEU A 295 4.59 -4.13 -20.54
N GLY A 296 5.40 -3.08 -20.58
CA GLY A 296 5.33 -1.99 -21.53
C GLY A 296 5.68 -2.45 -22.95
N PRO A 297 5.34 -1.66 -23.99
CA PRO A 297 5.54 -2.07 -25.39
C PRO A 297 6.98 -2.46 -25.73
N ARG A 298 7.97 -1.80 -25.11
CA ARG A 298 9.39 -2.10 -25.31
C ARG A 298 9.77 -3.49 -24.80
N LEU A 299 9.32 -3.84 -23.60
CA LEU A 299 9.63 -5.13 -22.98
C LEU A 299 8.83 -6.28 -23.57
N ARG A 300 7.61 -6.03 -24.09
CA ARG A 300 6.80 -7.07 -24.75
C ARG A 300 7.50 -7.72 -25.95
N ALA A 301 8.33 -6.96 -26.68
CA ALA A 301 9.10 -7.52 -27.80
C ALA A 301 10.09 -8.59 -27.33
N ASN A 302 10.60 -8.49 -26.10
CA ASN A 302 11.57 -9.39 -25.49
C ASN A 302 10.93 -10.27 -24.40
N GLN A 303 9.63 -10.52 -24.49
CA GLN A 303 8.87 -11.19 -23.43
C GLN A 303 9.41 -12.60 -23.12
N VAL A 304 9.89 -13.33 -24.13
CA VAL A 304 10.47 -14.68 -23.96
C VAL A 304 11.71 -14.65 -23.07
N ASP A 305 12.62 -13.70 -23.31
CA ASP A 305 13.84 -13.53 -22.49
C ASP A 305 13.47 -13.16 -21.04
N ILE A 306 12.39 -12.40 -20.85
CA ILE A 306 11.89 -12.02 -19.53
C ILE A 306 11.34 -13.25 -18.79
N HIS A 307 10.57 -14.11 -19.48
CA HIS A 307 10.11 -15.38 -18.92
C HIS A 307 11.29 -16.22 -18.44
N GLU A 308 12.33 -16.36 -19.27
CA GLU A 308 13.53 -17.12 -18.90
C GLU A 308 14.23 -16.54 -17.68
N LYS A 309 14.43 -15.22 -17.63
CA LYS A 309 15.05 -14.54 -16.48
C LYS A 309 14.30 -14.77 -15.17
N ILE A 310 12.97 -14.76 -15.18
CA ILE A 310 12.17 -14.98 -13.97
C ILE A 310 12.27 -16.43 -13.51
N ILE A 311 12.23 -17.38 -14.44
CA ILE A 311 12.41 -18.80 -14.14
C ILE A 311 13.81 -19.02 -13.54
N GLN A 312 14.85 -18.47 -14.16
CA GLN A 312 16.22 -18.53 -13.65
C GLN A 312 16.33 -17.91 -12.25
N LYS A 313 15.67 -16.76 -12.00
CA LYS A 313 15.64 -16.12 -10.69
C LYS A 313 14.94 -17.00 -9.64
N CYS A 314 13.84 -17.66 -9.99
CA CYS A 314 13.19 -18.64 -9.11
C CYS A 314 14.13 -19.80 -8.79
N MET A 315 14.80 -20.38 -9.80
CA MET A 315 15.77 -21.47 -9.59
C MET A 315 16.92 -21.05 -8.68
N HIS A 316 17.43 -19.82 -8.86
CA HIS A 316 18.46 -19.25 -7.99
C HIS A 316 18.00 -19.15 -6.53
N HIS A 317 16.76 -18.72 -6.28
CA HIS A 317 16.21 -18.64 -4.91
C HIS A 317 15.88 -20.02 -4.29
N LEU A 318 15.60 -21.03 -5.11
CA LEU A 318 15.36 -22.41 -4.65
C LEU A 318 16.66 -23.08 -4.20
N GLN A 319 17.78 -22.82 -4.89
CA GLN A 319 19.04 -23.54 -4.73
C GLN A 319 19.54 -23.62 -3.26
N PRO A 320 19.65 -22.51 -2.48
CA PRO A 320 20.16 -22.59 -1.11
C PRO A 320 19.27 -23.43 -0.19
N SER A 321 17.95 -23.37 -0.40
CA SER A 321 17.00 -24.13 0.43
C SER A 321 17.02 -25.62 0.06
N TYR A 322 17.21 -25.94 -1.22
CA TYR A 322 17.39 -27.30 -1.69
C TYR A 322 18.65 -27.95 -1.10
N GLU A 323 19.78 -27.24 -1.07
CA GLU A 323 21.03 -27.73 -0.48
C GLU A 323 20.87 -28.08 1.01
N VAL A 324 20.14 -27.26 1.78
CA VAL A 324 19.83 -27.53 3.20
C VAL A 324 19.03 -28.82 3.35
N LEU A 325 18.00 -29.03 2.52
CA LEU A 325 17.18 -30.25 2.57
C LEU A 325 17.96 -31.49 2.10
N GLN A 326 18.88 -31.33 1.15
CA GLN A 326 19.70 -32.43 0.63
C GLN A 326 20.71 -32.91 1.67
N GLN A 327 21.39 -32.00 2.38
CA GLN A 327 22.34 -32.33 3.44
C GLN A 327 21.68 -33.18 4.55
N GLU A 328 20.45 -32.82 4.96
CA GLU A 328 19.71 -33.62 5.94
C GLU A 328 19.40 -35.04 5.46
N SER A 329 19.06 -35.19 4.18
CA SER A 329 18.73 -36.50 3.59
C SER A 329 19.93 -37.47 3.63
N ALA A 330 21.16 -36.94 3.64
CA ALA A 330 22.41 -37.69 3.74
C ALA A 330 22.80 -38.01 5.20
N ASP A 331 22.52 -37.11 6.14
CA ASP A 331 22.96 -37.18 7.54
C ASP A 331 22.02 -37.98 8.48
N LYS A 332 21.35 -39.02 7.97
CA LYS A 332 20.36 -39.89 8.66
C LYS A 332 20.80 -40.55 9.98
N LYS A 333 21.98 -40.24 10.55
CA LYS A 333 22.56 -40.89 11.73
C LYS A 333 22.74 -40.03 12.99
N ASN A 334 22.41 -38.73 13.02
CA ASN A 334 22.63 -37.94 14.26
C ASN A 334 21.36 -37.26 14.80
N SER A 335 20.94 -37.72 15.99
CA SER A 335 20.20 -37.04 17.06
C SER A 335 19.26 -35.88 16.68
N LYS A 336 17.95 -36.06 16.95
CA LYS A 336 16.89 -35.04 16.95
C LYS A 336 17.35 -33.73 17.61
N ASN A 337 17.82 -32.77 16.81
CA ASN A 337 18.20 -31.43 17.25
C ASN A 337 17.15 -30.42 16.78
N LYS A 338 16.41 -29.82 17.71
CA LYS A 338 15.35 -28.81 17.43
C LYS A 338 15.82 -27.65 16.53
N ALA A 339 17.10 -27.27 16.63
CA ALA A 339 17.68 -26.22 15.79
C ALA A 339 17.82 -26.64 14.31
N ASN A 340 17.98 -27.93 14.04
CA ASN A 340 18.02 -28.48 12.69
C ASN A 340 16.62 -28.51 12.08
N ASP A 341 15.63 -28.97 12.86
CA ASP A 341 14.22 -29.00 12.45
C ASP A 341 13.72 -27.60 12.04
N SER A 342 14.10 -26.55 12.78
CA SER A 342 13.73 -25.17 12.44
C SER A 342 14.33 -24.70 11.12
N LYS A 343 15.60 -25.06 10.82
CA LYS A 343 16.26 -24.70 9.57
C LYS A 343 15.64 -25.41 8.37
N ILE A 344 15.33 -26.70 8.54
CA ILE A 344 14.64 -27.52 7.53
C ILE A 344 13.26 -26.94 7.25
N HIS A 345 12.51 -26.59 8.30
CA HIS A 345 11.20 -25.97 8.15
C HIS A 345 11.28 -24.64 7.39
N GLU A 346 12.24 -23.77 7.73
CA GLU A 346 12.45 -22.50 7.03
C GLU A 346 12.85 -22.70 5.56
N ALA A 347 13.72 -23.66 5.27
CA ALA A 347 14.11 -24.02 3.90
C ALA A 347 12.92 -24.55 3.08
N ALA A 348 12.13 -25.46 3.65
CA ALA A 348 10.92 -25.97 3.02
C ALA A 348 9.90 -24.86 2.75
N LEU A 349 9.70 -23.95 3.72
CA LEU A 349 8.79 -22.81 3.57
C LEU A 349 9.24 -21.86 2.45
N ARG A 350 10.55 -21.56 2.38
CA ARG A 350 11.12 -20.75 1.29
C ARG A 350 10.91 -21.39 -0.08
N ILE A 351 11.08 -22.72 -0.19
CA ILE A 351 10.79 -23.46 -1.43
C ILE A 351 9.33 -23.32 -1.81
N VAL A 352 8.40 -23.57 -0.88
CA VAL A 352 6.95 -23.46 -1.13
C VAL A 352 6.59 -22.05 -1.60
N ARG A 353 7.15 -21.01 -0.96
CA ARG A 353 6.90 -19.61 -1.32
C ARG A 353 7.47 -19.25 -2.69
N CYS A 354 8.68 -19.68 -3.02
CA CYS A 354 9.27 -19.46 -4.33
C CYS A 354 8.46 -20.17 -5.44
N LEU A 355 8.07 -21.42 -5.23
CA LEU A 355 7.20 -22.16 -6.15
C LEU A 355 5.82 -21.53 -6.26
N THR A 356 5.32 -20.88 -5.20
CA THR A 356 4.08 -20.11 -5.26
C THR A 356 4.24 -18.89 -6.17
N VAL A 357 5.35 -18.13 -6.08
CA VAL A 357 5.62 -17.03 -7.02
C VAL A 357 5.63 -17.53 -8.46
N LEU A 358 6.36 -18.63 -8.72
CA LEU A 358 6.45 -19.21 -10.06
C LEU A 358 5.08 -19.68 -10.56
N ARG A 359 4.28 -20.33 -9.71
CA ARG A 359 2.92 -20.79 -10.04
C ARG A 359 2.01 -19.62 -10.40
N GLU A 360 1.95 -18.59 -9.56
CA GLU A 360 1.10 -17.41 -9.78
C GLU A 360 1.52 -16.65 -11.04
N TYR A 361 2.82 -16.57 -11.31
CA TYR A 361 3.35 -15.99 -12.54
C TYR A 361 2.92 -16.77 -13.79
N ILE A 362 3.14 -18.09 -13.80
CA ILE A 362 2.76 -18.95 -14.93
C ILE A 362 1.24 -18.90 -15.15
N ALA A 363 0.45 -18.92 -14.07
CA ALA A 363 -1.00 -18.84 -14.14
C ALA A 363 -1.48 -17.54 -14.81
N GLU A 364 -0.88 -16.40 -14.45
CA GLU A 364 -1.21 -15.11 -15.06
C GLU A 364 -0.83 -15.07 -16.55
N CYS A 365 0.38 -15.51 -16.90
CA CYS A 365 0.77 -15.64 -18.31
C CYS A 365 -0.17 -16.58 -19.07
N ASP A 366 -0.65 -17.64 -18.41
CA ASP A 366 -1.55 -18.59 -19.01
C ASP A 366 -2.95 -18.00 -19.26
N ASP A 367 -3.46 -17.23 -18.30
CA ASP A 367 -4.76 -16.56 -18.34
C ASP A 367 -4.77 -15.39 -19.33
N ASP A 368 -3.66 -14.67 -19.50
CA ASP A 368 -3.49 -13.57 -20.47
C ASP A 368 -3.32 -14.06 -21.92
N TYR A 369 -3.06 -15.35 -22.13
CA TYR A 369 -2.91 -15.91 -23.48
C TYR A 369 -4.26 -16.01 -24.19
N GLY A 370 -4.53 -15.08 -25.10
CA GLY A 370 -5.79 -15.01 -25.86
C GLY A 370 -5.88 -15.91 -27.09
N GLU A 371 -4.76 -16.46 -27.56
CA GLU A 371 -4.68 -17.22 -28.81
C GLU A 371 -5.05 -18.71 -28.63
N GLU A 372 -5.19 -19.42 -29.75
CA GLU A 372 -5.38 -20.87 -29.73
C GLU A 372 -4.10 -21.59 -29.29
N ARG A 373 -4.24 -22.61 -28.45
CA ARG A 373 -3.13 -23.35 -27.86
C ARG A 373 -3.03 -24.76 -28.43
N LEU A 374 -1.82 -25.13 -28.84
CA LEU A 374 -1.48 -26.54 -29.11
C LEU A 374 -1.26 -27.33 -27.82
N ILE A 375 -0.75 -26.66 -26.78
CA ILE A 375 -0.46 -27.25 -25.47
C ILE A 375 -1.32 -26.55 -24.43
N LEU A 376 -2.06 -27.33 -23.63
CA LEU A 376 -2.87 -26.79 -22.54
C LEU A 376 -2.01 -25.96 -21.57
N PRO A 377 -2.60 -24.94 -20.90
CA PRO A 377 -1.95 -24.22 -19.80
C PRO A 377 -1.23 -25.17 -18.84
N HIS A 378 -0.10 -24.75 -18.25
CA HIS A 378 0.75 -25.63 -17.44
C HIS A 378 -0.02 -26.27 -16.29
N GLY A 379 -0.87 -25.49 -15.60
CA GLY A 379 -1.75 -26.00 -14.53
C GLY A 379 -2.81 -27.01 -14.97
N ARG A 380 -2.99 -27.20 -16.29
CA ARG A 380 -4.01 -28.05 -16.93
C ARG A 380 -3.40 -29.18 -17.77
N ALA A 381 -2.11 -29.13 -18.07
CA ALA A 381 -1.45 -30.08 -18.95
C ALA A 381 -1.21 -31.47 -18.33
N TYR A 382 -1.18 -31.57 -16.99
CA TYR A 382 -0.71 -32.79 -16.31
C TYR A 382 -1.82 -33.78 -15.90
N TYR A 383 -3.07 -33.33 -15.72
CA TYR A 383 -4.17 -34.18 -15.22
C TYR A 383 -5.45 -34.02 -16.04
N GLY A 384 -5.87 -35.05 -16.77
CA GLY A 384 -7.16 -35.04 -17.44
C GLY A 384 -7.27 -36.16 -18.48
N LYS A 385 -8.45 -36.31 -19.08
CA LYS A 385 -8.69 -37.27 -20.14
C LYS A 385 -9.12 -36.52 -21.38
N HIS A 386 -8.70 -37.03 -22.53
CA HIS A 386 -9.33 -36.67 -23.80
C HIS A 386 -10.77 -37.13 -23.76
N ILE A 387 -11.66 -36.30 -24.29
CA ILE A 387 -13.06 -36.64 -24.45
C ILE A 387 -13.49 -36.30 -25.87
N THR A 388 -14.50 -37.02 -26.34
CA THR A 388 -15.18 -36.71 -27.59
C THR A 388 -16.52 -36.10 -27.25
N LEU A 389 -16.72 -34.85 -27.63
CA LEU A 389 -17.99 -34.14 -27.50
C LEU A 389 -18.80 -34.38 -28.78
N ILE A 390 -20.05 -34.79 -28.62
CA ILE A 390 -20.97 -34.99 -29.74
C ILE A 390 -21.83 -33.73 -29.85
N ILE A 391 -21.57 -32.96 -30.90
CA ILE A 391 -22.18 -31.66 -31.09
C ILE A 391 -23.43 -31.83 -31.95
N ARG A 392 -24.59 -31.71 -31.30
CA ARG A 392 -25.89 -31.68 -31.98
C ARG A 392 -26.23 -30.25 -32.34
N THR A 393 -26.52 -30.02 -33.61
CA THR A 393 -26.74 -28.68 -34.15
C THR A 393 -28.16 -28.53 -34.66
N VAL A 394 -28.82 -27.45 -34.24
CA VAL A 394 -30.18 -27.10 -34.69
C VAL A 394 -30.11 -25.70 -35.29
N ALA A 395 -30.05 -25.61 -36.62
CA ALA A 395 -29.92 -24.34 -37.33
C ALA A 395 -31.19 -24.07 -38.13
N GLN A 396 -31.98 -23.06 -37.73
CA GLN A 396 -33.11 -22.50 -38.50
C GLN A 396 -34.03 -23.56 -39.16
N GLY A 397 -34.43 -24.59 -38.42
CA GLY A 397 -35.35 -25.63 -38.91
C GLY A 397 -34.75 -26.66 -39.86
N ARG A 398 -33.43 -26.64 -40.10
CA ARG A 398 -32.69 -27.74 -40.74
C ARG A 398 -31.91 -28.50 -39.68
N GLN A 399 -32.14 -29.82 -39.61
CA GLN A 399 -31.22 -30.69 -38.88
C GLN A 399 -29.94 -30.80 -39.70
N THR A 400 -28.83 -30.48 -39.05
CA THR A 400 -27.49 -30.70 -39.55
C THR A 400 -26.95 -31.98 -38.94
N GLU A 401 -26.02 -32.63 -39.64
CA GLU A 401 -25.40 -33.85 -39.11
C GLU A 401 -24.68 -33.54 -37.80
N ASP A 402 -24.95 -34.38 -36.80
CA ASP A 402 -24.17 -34.42 -35.57
C ASP A 402 -22.70 -34.64 -35.94
N PHE A 403 -21.79 -33.92 -35.29
CA PHE A 403 -20.36 -34.15 -35.50
C PHE A 403 -19.64 -34.32 -34.17
N GLU A 404 -18.55 -35.07 -34.24
CA GLU A 404 -17.63 -35.23 -33.14
C GLU A 404 -16.63 -34.07 -33.09
N LEU A 405 -16.39 -33.59 -31.88
CA LEU A 405 -15.35 -32.64 -31.55
C LEU A 405 -14.45 -33.26 -30.48
N TRP A 406 -13.18 -33.40 -30.80
CA TRP A 406 -12.18 -33.91 -29.88
C TRP A 406 -11.78 -32.77 -28.95
N SER A 407 -11.81 -33.03 -27.65
CA SER A 407 -11.58 -32.03 -26.61
C SER A 407 -10.89 -32.69 -25.41
N HIS A 408 -10.69 -31.92 -24.33
CA HIS A 408 -10.06 -32.38 -23.11
C HIS A 408 -10.85 -31.91 -21.89
N LEU A 409 -10.87 -32.70 -20.80
CA LEU A 409 -11.56 -32.31 -19.56
C LEU A 409 -11.12 -30.95 -19.01
N ASN A 410 -9.89 -30.53 -19.29
CA ASN A 410 -9.36 -29.23 -18.85
C ASN A 410 -9.43 -28.13 -19.91
N GLU A 411 -10.09 -28.37 -21.04
CA GLU A 411 -10.40 -27.32 -21.98
C GLU A 411 -11.50 -26.42 -21.42
N THR A 412 -11.52 -25.13 -21.81
CA THR A 412 -12.56 -24.20 -21.37
C THR A 412 -13.77 -24.26 -22.27
N ILE A 413 -14.94 -23.92 -21.74
CA ILE A 413 -16.16 -23.77 -22.54
C ILE A 413 -15.94 -22.74 -23.66
N ALA A 414 -15.20 -21.65 -23.42
CA ALA A 414 -14.84 -20.67 -24.45
C ALA A 414 -14.08 -21.28 -25.63
N THR A 415 -13.11 -22.17 -25.38
CA THR A 415 -12.33 -22.79 -26.45
C THR A 415 -13.20 -23.72 -27.28
N VAL A 416 -13.98 -24.59 -26.62
CA VAL A 416 -14.95 -25.47 -27.30
C VAL A 416 -15.97 -24.67 -28.11
N ARG A 417 -16.50 -23.57 -27.56
CA ARG A 417 -17.42 -22.66 -28.26
C ARG A 417 -16.78 -22.09 -29.53
N ARG A 418 -15.51 -21.66 -29.47
CA ARG A 418 -14.77 -21.16 -30.63
C ARG A 418 -14.59 -22.24 -31.70
N HIS A 419 -14.19 -23.46 -31.32
CA HIS A 419 -14.04 -24.57 -32.27
C HIS A 419 -15.34 -24.94 -32.96
N ILE A 420 -16.44 -25.02 -32.21
CA ILE A 420 -17.78 -25.27 -32.78
C ILE A 420 -18.15 -24.13 -33.73
N LEU A 421 -17.97 -22.87 -33.31
CA LEU A 421 -18.30 -21.72 -34.15
C LEU A 421 -17.49 -21.72 -35.46
N GLN A 422 -16.21 -22.03 -35.40
CA GLN A 422 -15.33 -22.11 -36.57
C GLN A 422 -15.77 -23.22 -37.53
N LYS A 423 -16.12 -24.40 -37.01
CA LYS A 423 -16.66 -25.51 -37.81
C LYS A 423 -18.05 -25.17 -38.36
N MET A 424 -18.89 -24.47 -37.60
CA MET A 424 -20.20 -24.03 -38.09
C MET A 424 -20.09 -22.97 -39.17
N ARG A 425 -19.06 -22.12 -39.16
CA ARG A 425 -18.83 -21.13 -40.23
C ARG A 425 -18.45 -21.74 -41.57
N THR A 426 -17.89 -22.96 -41.61
CA THR A 426 -17.63 -23.63 -42.89
C THR A 426 -18.91 -24.11 -43.56
N VAL A 427 -19.92 -24.46 -42.75
CA VAL A 427 -21.25 -24.92 -43.22
C VAL A 427 -22.21 -23.75 -43.41
N PHE A 428 -22.15 -22.75 -42.50
CA PHE A 428 -23.00 -21.57 -42.47
C PHE A 428 -22.14 -20.30 -42.34
N PRO A 429 -21.68 -19.74 -43.47
CA PRO A 429 -20.75 -18.60 -43.47
C PRO A 429 -21.25 -17.35 -42.73
N GLN A 430 -22.58 -17.21 -42.57
CA GLN A 430 -23.22 -16.06 -41.93
C GLN A 430 -23.34 -16.19 -40.39
N VAL A 431 -22.93 -17.33 -39.80
CA VAL A 431 -23.07 -17.55 -38.34
C VAL A 431 -22.01 -16.75 -37.57
N SER A 432 -22.48 -15.77 -36.80
CA SER A 432 -21.64 -14.91 -35.96
C SER A 432 -21.59 -15.36 -34.50
N LYS A 433 -22.61 -16.08 -34.01
CA LYS A 433 -22.74 -16.52 -32.62
C LYS A 433 -23.39 -17.90 -32.56
N ILE A 434 -23.02 -18.67 -31.52
CA ILE A 434 -23.68 -19.92 -31.14
C ILE A 434 -24.05 -19.88 -29.66
N ASP A 435 -25.19 -20.47 -29.33
CA ASP A 435 -25.60 -20.76 -27.97
C ASP A 435 -25.38 -22.25 -27.71
N LEU A 436 -24.74 -22.58 -26.57
CA LEU A 436 -24.39 -23.95 -26.21
C LEU A 436 -25.31 -24.42 -25.08
N TYR A 437 -25.84 -25.64 -25.21
CA TYR A 437 -26.72 -26.24 -24.22
C TYR A 437 -26.15 -27.58 -23.75
N VAL A 438 -26.16 -27.82 -22.44
CA VAL A 438 -25.77 -29.10 -21.82
C VAL A 438 -26.86 -29.50 -20.82
N GLY A 439 -27.44 -30.69 -20.98
CA GLY A 439 -28.53 -31.15 -20.09
C GLY A 439 -29.82 -30.32 -20.18
N GLY A 440 -29.97 -29.47 -21.20
CA GLY A 440 -31.07 -28.51 -21.32
C GLY A 440 -30.74 -27.09 -20.82
N ASP A 441 -29.65 -26.94 -20.07
CA ASP A 441 -29.23 -25.64 -19.54
C ASP A 441 -28.33 -24.88 -20.52
N LEU A 442 -28.58 -23.58 -20.67
CA LEU A 442 -27.77 -22.68 -21.48
C LEU A 442 -26.44 -22.38 -20.79
N LEU A 443 -25.33 -22.67 -21.46
CA LEU A 443 -24.00 -22.24 -21.02
C LEU A 443 -23.78 -20.78 -21.42
N SER A 444 -23.85 -19.88 -20.44
CA SER A 444 -23.72 -18.44 -20.65
C SER A 444 -22.26 -18.03 -20.89
N PRO A 445 -21.98 -16.83 -21.44
CA PRO A 445 -20.62 -16.30 -21.53
C PRO A 445 -19.92 -16.14 -20.17
N VAL A 446 -20.65 -16.10 -19.05
CA VAL A 446 -20.05 -16.06 -17.71
C VAL A 446 -19.41 -17.41 -17.36
N ASP A 447 -19.93 -18.50 -17.93
CA ASP A 447 -19.44 -19.86 -17.76
C ASP A 447 -18.23 -20.17 -18.64
N ASP A 448 -17.86 -19.30 -19.58
CA ASP A 448 -16.84 -19.58 -20.59
C ASP A 448 -15.45 -19.91 -19.99
N LYS A 449 -15.16 -19.45 -18.77
CA LYS A 449 -13.94 -19.81 -18.02
C LYS A 449 -14.00 -21.18 -17.33
N ARG A 450 -15.20 -21.78 -17.21
CA ARG A 450 -15.39 -23.11 -16.61
C ARG A 450 -14.76 -24.18 -17.50
N LEU A 451 -14.23 -25.21 -16.85
CA LEU A 451 -13.66 -26.36 -17.53
C LEU A 451 -14.76 -27.32 -18.00
N ILE A 452 -14.53 -27.94 -19.14
CA ILE A 452 -15.39 -28.95 -19.73
C ILE A 452 -15.65 -30.10 -18.75
N GLY A 453 -14.63 -30.62 -18.06
CA GLY A 453 -14.80 -31.70 -17.07
C GLY A 453 -15.59 -31.32 -15.82
N LYS A 454 -15.89 -30.02 -15.62
CA LYS A 454 -16.83 -29.56 -14.58
C LYS A 454 -18.26 -29.43 -15.10
N CYS A 455 -18.51 -29.62 -16.39
CA CYS A 455 -19.85 -29.66 -16.96
C CYS A 455 -20.42 -31.06 -16.73
N HIS A 456 -21.66 -31.13 -16.26
CA HIS A 456 -22.35 -32.41 -16.09
C HIS A 456 -22.82 -32.89 -17.47
N PHE A 457 -21.94 -33.55 -18.22
CA PHE A 457 -22.34 -34.20 -19.46
C PHE A 457 -23.11 -35.47 -19.11
N PRO A 458 -24.30 -35.69 -19.70
CA PRO A 458 -24.93 -36.98 -19.61
C PRO A 458 -24.01 -38.01 -20.29
N GLU A 459 -23.54 -39.01 -19.54
CA GLU A 459 -22.79 -40.12 -20.11
C GLU A 459 -23.66 -40.81 -21.16
N ARG A 460 -23.14 -40.96 -22.39
CA ARG A 460 -23.73 -41.92 -23.34
C ARG A 460 -23.30 -43.31 -22.88
N VAL A 461 -24.26 -44.14 -22.49
CA VAL A 461 -24.13 -45.60 -22.51
C VAL A 461 -24.03 -46.07 -23.96
#